data_AF-E4N2A6-F1
#
_entry.id   AF-E4N2A6-F1
#
_cell.length_a   1.000
_cell.length_b   1.000
_cell.length_c   1.000
_cell.angle_alpha   90.00
_cell.angle_beta   90.00
_cell.angle_gamma   90.00
#
_symmetry.space_group_name_H-M   'P 1'
#
loop_
_entity.id
_entity.type
_entity.pdbx_description
1 polymer ?
#
loop_
_entity_poly.entity_id
_entity_poly.type
_entity_poly.pdbx_seq_one_letter_code
_entity_poly.pdbx_strand_id
1 'polypeptide(L)'
;MQGRVRGAVGRVEHPEPGRRTGPRPGGHPLVRRRRPPPYLDLYRGGVALALGRPPDLAAAVRAAAEWLDGADLAAIRRAAPFLHVQGWAFEHERAPLGQPELHWRLRLQGLGHGRHPGPDRVLELWRAAFAEPRLRRLYPISSHHNLWFSTGLGPPYESVGLLIVPHSDGTYEVRYHRGSSAVAEALPEPVAVATAAEAVAVAVAALPPQAP
;
A
#
# COMPACT_ATOMS: atom_id res chain seq x y z
N MET A 1 50.12 -18.18 63.99
CA MET A 1 51.50 -18.69 64.13
C MET A 1 51.40 -20.18 64.42
N GLN A 2 52.17 -21.01 63.70
CA GLN A 2 52.16 -22.48 63.70
C GLN A 2 50.92 -23.11 63.02
N GLY A 3 51.01 -24.02 62.06
CA GLY A 3 52.17 -24.65 61.44
C GLY A 3 51.85 -26.10 61.06
N ARG A 4 52.14 -26.46 59.80
CA ARG A 4 52.48 -27.80 59.25
C ARG A 4 51.42 -28.92 59.32
N VAL A 5 50.99 -29.57 58.21
CA VAL A 5 51.66 -30.31 57.09
C VAL A 5 51.66 -31.84 57.29
N ARG A 6 51.34 -32.54 56.19
CA ARG A 6 51.49 -33.98 55.84
C ARG A 6 50.43 -34.95 56.38
N GLY A 7 49.96 -35.95 55.63
CA GLY A 7 50.54 -36.57 54.44
C GLY A 7 49.52 -37.29 53.56
N ALA A 8 49.96 -37.57 52.34
CA ALA A 8 49.26 -38.34 51.31
C ALA A 8 49.39 -39.85 51.57
N VAL A 9 48.33 -40.63 51.30
CA VAL A 9 48.41 -41.97 50.70
C VAL A 9 47.06 -42.30 50.04
N GLY A 10 47.09 -42.87 48.83
CA GLY A 10 46.10 -43.87 48.43
C GLY A 10 44.96 -43.43 47.53
N ARG A 11 45.27 -43.31 46.23
CA ARG A 11 44.30 -43.32 45.13
C ARG A 11 43.55 -44.66 45.13
N VAL A 12 42.22 -44.63 45.22
CA VAL A 12 41.35 -45.74 44.78
C VAL A 12 40.52 -45.20 43.63
N GLU A 13 40.86 -45.65 42.42
CA GLU A 13 40.12 -45.38 41.20
C GLU A 13 38.78 -46.12 41.29
N HIS A 14 37.69 -45.37 41.31
CA HIS A 14 36.34 -45.88 41.08
C HIS A 14 35.89 -45.47 39.66
N PRO A 15 35.20 -46.38 38.94
CA PRO A 15 35.06 -46.34 37.50
C PRO A 15 34.17 -45.18 37.02
N GLU A 16 34.59 -44.59 35.90
CA GLU A 16 33.85 -43.59 35.11
C GLU A 16 32.38 -44.00 34.90
N PRO A 17 31.39 -43.15 35.25
CA PRO A 17 30.04 -43.32 34.74
C PRO A 17 30.05 -42.99 33.25
N GLY A 18 29.84 -44.04 32.45
CA GLY A 18 29.85 -44.02 31.00
C GLY A 18 29.17 -42.79 30.40
N ARG A 19 29.95 -42.09 29.56
CA ARG A 19 29.44 -41.13 28.58
C ARG A 19 28.34 -41.81 27.77
N ARG A 20 27.08 -41.41 28.00
CA ARG A 20 25.99 -41.66 27.07
C ARG A 20 26.25 -40.84 25.80
N THR A 21 26.97 -41.43 24.87
CA THR A 21 27.06 -41.00 23.47
C THR A 21 25.81 -41.47 22.73
N GLY A 22 24.67 -40.85 23.08
CA GLY A 22 23.45 -40.93 22.30
C GLY A 22 23.34 -39.71 21.38
N PRO A 23 23.01 -39.85 20.09
CA PRO A 23 22.78 -38.70 19.22
C PRO A 23 21.59 -37.89 19.74
N ARG A 24 21.77 -36.58 19.98
CA ARG A 24 20.66 -35.67 20.31
C ARG A 24 19.73 -35.59 19.09
N PRO A 25 18.46 -36.03 19.17
CA PRO A 25 17.50 -35.80 18.11
C PRO A 25 16.94 -34.39 18.33
N GLY A 26 17.46 -33.42 17.60
CA GLY A 26 17.06 -32.03 17.83
C GLY A 26 17.62 -31.01 16.87
N GLY A 27 18.03 -31.43 15.67
CA GLY A 27 18.13 -30.51 14.55
C GLY A 27 16.72 -30.34 14.00
N HIS A 28 15.94 -29.38 14.50
CA HIS A 28 14.83 -28.88 13.71
C HIS A 28 15.44 -28.46 12.37
N PRO A 29 15.01 -29.03 11.22
CA PRO A 29 15.44 -28.48 9.95
C PRO A 29 15.08 -27.00 10.03
N LEU A 30 16.07 -26.14 9.79
CA LEU A 30 15.79 -24.74 9.49
C LEU A 30 14.87 -24.79 8.29
N VAL A 31 13.56 -24.83 8.53
CA VAL A 31 12.55 -24.53 7.52
C VAL A 31 12.93 -23.12 7.14
N ARG A 32 13.68 -22.99 6.04
CA ARG A 32 13.87 -21.74 5.35
C ARG A 32 12.45 -21.25 5.13
N ARG A 33 11.97 -20.37 6.01
CA ARG A 33 10.74 -19.64 5.77
C ARG A 33 10.99 -19.00 4.42
N ARG A 34 10.33 -19.51 3.37
CA ARG A 34 10.37 -18.86 2.06
C ARG A 34 9.91 -17.44 2.37
N ARG A 35 10.86 -16.50 2.35
CA ARG A 35 10.49 -15.09 2.43
C ARG A 35 9.54 -14.89 1.25
N PRO A 36 8.37 -14.27 1.47
CA PRO A 36 7.47 -13.99 0.36
C PRO A 36 8.29 -13.27 -0.72
N PRO A 37 8.06 -13.56 -2.01
CA PRO A 37 8.81 -12.94 -3.08
C PRO A 37 8.77 -11.41 -2.93
N PRO A 38 9.88 -10.72 -3.25
CA PRO A 38 9.98 -9.28 -3.07
C PRO A 38 8.90 -8.59 -3.91
N TYR A 39 8.27 -7.55 -3.39
CA TYR A 39 7.37 -6.74 -4.21
C TYR A 39 8.21 -5.78 -5.05
N LEU A 40 7.96 -5.71 -6.36
CA LEU A 40 8.71 -4.87 -7.29
C LEU A 40 7.82 -3.75 -7.81
N ASP A 41 8.33 -2.52 -7.73
CA ASP A 41 7.76 -1.33 -8.34
C ASP A 41 8.78 -0.76 -9.33
N LEU A 42 8.34 -0.43 -10.54
CA LEU A 42 9.16 0.24 -11.54
C LEU A 42 8.75 1.71 -11.63
N TYR A 43 9.70 2.59 -11.29
CA TYR A 43 9.49 4.03 -11.27
C TYR A 43 10.14 4.71 -12.48
N ARG A 44 9.46 5.71 -13.03
CA ARG A 44 10.04 6.70 -13.96
C ARG A 44 9.47 8.07 -13.62
N GLY A 45 10.33 9.07 -13.51
CA GLY A 45 9.90 10.43 -13.10
C GLY A 45 9.18 10.49 -11.75
N GLY A 46 9.52 9.61 -10.80
CA GLY A 46 8.85 9.52 -9.49
C GLY A 46 7.48 8.83 -9.49
N VAL A 47 7.05 8.28 -10.63
CA VAL A 47 5.74 7.62 -10.81
C VAL A 47 5.94 6.11 -10.90
N ALA A 48 5.23 5.33 -10.07
CA ALA A 48 5.20 3.87 -10.17
C ALA A 48 4.31 3.44 -11.34
N LEU A 49 4.91 3.06 -12.48
CA LEU A 49 4.19 2.75 -13.72
C LEU A 49 3.88 1.25 -13.88
N ALA A 50 4.64 0.40 -13.21
CA ALA A 50 4.43 -1.04 -13.20
C ALA A 50 4.71 -1.58 -11.81
N LEU A 51 3.89 -2.52 -11.34
CA LEU A 51 4.08 -3.11 -10.02
C LEU A 51 3.59 -4.54 -9.93
N GLY A 52 4.20 -5.35 -9.06
CA GLY A 52 3.76 -6.72 -8.90
C GLY A 52 4.66 -7.59 -8.05
N ARG A 53 4.28 -8.86 -7.94
CA ARG A 53 5.03 -9.89 -7.22
C ARG A 53 5.71 -10.82 -8.23
N PRO A 54 7.04 -10.76 -8.38
CA PRO A 54 7.79 -11.68 -9.20
C PRO A 54 7.69 -13.11 -8.64
N PRO A 55 7.76 -14.14 -9.50
CA PRO A 55 7.74 -15.54 -9.04
C PRO A 55 9.00 -15.91 -8.25
N ASP A 56 10.13 -15.23 -8.53
CA ASP A 56 11.41 -15.40 -7.86
C ASP A 56 12.28 -14.13 -7.97
N LEU A 57 13.43 -14.13 -7.28
CA LEU A 57 14.35 -13.00 -7.30
C LEU A 57 15.00 -12.78 -8.67
N ALA A 58 15.26 -13.83 -9.44
CA ALA A 58 15.90 -13.71 -10.74
C ALA A 58 14.98 -13.01 -11.76
N ALA A 59 13.68 -13.29 -11.73
CA ALA A 59 12.67 -12.58 -12.50
C ALA A 59 12.60 -11.10 -12.12
N ALA A 60 12.69 -10.78 -10.82
CA ALA A 60 12.76 -9.39 -10.35
C ALA A 60 13.99 -8.65 -10.90
N VAL A 61 15.17 -9.28 -10.81
CA VAL A 61 16.44 -8.69 -11.28
C VAL A 61 16.43 -8.48 -12.79
N ARG A 62 15.90 -9.43 -13.59
CA ARG A 62 15.80 -9.27 -15.04
C ARG A 62 14.89 -8.09 -15.42
N ALA A 63 13.70 -8.02 -14.83
CA ALA A 63 12.78 -6.92 -15.09
C ALA A 63 13.36 -5.56 -14.70
N ALA A 64 14.05 -5.49 -13.55
CA ALA A 64 14.72 -4.27 -13.11
C ALA A 64 15.88 -3.88 -14.04
N ALA A 65 16.68 -4.85 -14.48
CA ALA A 65 17.79 -4.60 -15.41
C ALA A 65 17.29 -4.06 -16.75
N GLU A 66 16.27 -4.68 -17.35
CA GLU A 66 15.67 -4.18 -18.60
C GLU A 66 15.08 -2.78 -18.43
N TRP A 67 14.41 -2.50 -17.31
CA TRP A 67 13.88 -1.17 -17.02
C TRP A 67 14.98 -0.11 -16.91
N LEU A 68 16.07 -0.44 -16.21
CA LEU A 68 17.23 0.44 -16.05
C LEU A 68 18.00 0.65 -17.36
N ASP A 69 17.96 -0.32 -18.28
CA ASP A 69 18.51 -0.22 -19.64
C ASP A 69 17.61 0.59 -20.60
N GLY A 70 16.48 1.10 -20.09
CA GLY A 70 15.60 2.01 -20.83
C GLY A 70 14.44 1.34 -21.54
N ALA A 71 14.13 0.06 -21.25
CA ALA A 71 12.95 -0.61 -21.78
C ALA A 71 11.68 0.23 -21.53
N ASP A 72 10.80 0.28 -22.54
CA ASP A 72 9.47 0.88 -22.42
C ASP A 72 8.49 -0.08 -21.73
N LEU A 73 7.32 0.42 -21.34
CA LEU A 73 6.31 -0.40 -20.67
C LEU A 73 5.81 -1.55 -21.55
N ALA A 74 5.86 -1.43 -22.88
CA ALA A 74 5.44 -2.50 -23.78
C ALA A 74 6.43 -3.67 -23.76
N ALA A 75 7.73 -3.39 -23.73
CA ALA A 75 8.79 -4.36 -23.53
C ALA A 75 8.71 -5.00 -22.14
N ILE A 76 8.56 -4.20 -21.09
CA ILE A 76 8.38 -4.68 -19.71
C ILE A 76 7.18 -5.62 -19.59
N ARG A 77 6.03 -5.28 -20.17
CA ARG A 77 4.84 -6.16 -20.11
C ARG A 77 5.09 -7.51 -20.79
N ARG A 78 5.91 -7.57 -21.85
CA ARG A 78 6.27 -8.82 -22.53
C ARG A 78 7.28 -9.63 -21.71
N ALA A 79 8.32 -9.00 -21.18
CA ALA A 79 9.41 -9.68 -20.47
C ALA A 79 9.07 -10.05 -19.02
N ALA A 80 8.19 -9.27 -18.38
CA ALA A 80 7.82 -9.40 -16.98
C ALA A 80 6.27 -9.39 -16.81
N PRO A 81 5.55 -10.43 -17.28
CA PRO A 81 4.10 -10.50 -17.22
C PRO A 81 3.53 -10.55 -15.78
N PHE A 82 4.37 -10.75 -14.77
CA PHE A 82 4.01 -10.67 -13.36
C PHE A 82 3.84 -9.22 -12.87
N LEU A 83 4.29 -8.23 -13.64
CA LEU A 83 4.06 -6.82 -13.35
C LEU A 83 2.73 -6.38 -13.96
N HIS A 84 1.87 -5.81 -13.12
CA HIS A 84 0.67 -5.14 -13.56
C HIS A 84 1.03 -3.76 -14.12
N VAL A 85 0.83 -3.60 -15.44
CA VAL A 85 0.91 -2.32 -16.13
C VAL A 85 -0.49 -1.93 -16.55
N GLN A 86 -1.00 -0.84 -15.98
CA GLN A 86 -2.34 -0.34 -16.26
C GLN A 86 -2.39 0.43 -17.58
N GLY A 87 -3.57 0.47 -18.23
CA GLY A 87 -3.76 1.20 -19.49
C GLY A 87 -3.29 2.66 -19.44
N TRP A 88 -3.60 3.36 -18.34
CA TRP A 88 -3.19 4.75 -18.12
C TRP A 88 -1.66 4.93 -18.07
N ALA A 89 -0.90 3.91 -17.67
CA ALA A 89 0.56 4.01 -17.59
C ALA A 89 1.18 4.07 -19.00
N PHE A 90 0.61 3.35 -19.96
CA PHE A 90 0.98 3.46 -21.38
C PHE A 90 0.57 4.80 -21.99
N GLU A 91 -0.53 5.40 -21.53
CA GLU A 91 -0.90 6.77 -21.92
C GLU A 91 0.09 7.77 -21.34
N HIS A 92 0.41 7.66 -20.06
CA HIS A 92 1.38 8.53 -19.37
C HIS A 92 2.79 8.45 -19.95
N GLU A 93 3.25 7.25 -20.32
CA GLU A 93 4.57 7.05 -20.97
C GLU A 93 4.65 7.78 -22.32
N ARG A 94 3.56 7.80 -23.09
CA ARG A 94 3.50 8.50 -24.39
C ARG A 94 3.33 10.01 -24.23
N ALA A 95 2.51 10.43 -23.26
CA ALA A 95 2.23 11.82 -22.97
C ALA A 95 1.94 11.97 -21.47
N PRO A 96 2.72 12.78 -20.73
CA PRO A 96 2.51 12.96 -19.31
C PRO A 96 1.09 13.42 -18.97
N LEU A 97 0.39 12.62 -18.17
CA LEU A 97 -0.93 12.97 -17.61
C LEU A 97 -0.82 14.18 -16.67
N GLY A 98 -1.87 15.00 -16.63
CA GLY A 98 -2.00 16.07 -15.65
C GLY A 98 -2.01 15.56 -14.20
N GLN A 99 -1.54 16.38 -13.27
CA GLN A 99 -1.33 16.00 -11.86
C GLN A 99 -2.57 15.40 -11.16
N PRO A 100 -3.79 15.99 -11.23
CA PRO A 100 -4.97 15.38 -10.61
C PRO A 100 -5.28 13.97 -11.14
N GLU A 101 -5.34 13.83 -12.47
CA GLU A 101 -5.62 12.55 -13.14
C GLU A 101 -4.55 11.51 -12.78
N LEU A 102 -3.27 11.89 -12.84
CA LEU A 102 -2.17 11.00 -12.49
C LEU A 102 -2.28 10.53 -11.03
N HIS A 103 -2.59 11.42 -10.10
CA HIS A 103 -2.74 11.07 -8.69
C HIS A 103 -3.90 10.09 -8.49
N TRP A 104 -5.06 10.32 -9.11
CA TRP A 104 -6.19 9.40 -9.10
C TRP A 104 -5.78 7.99 -9.56
N ARG A 105 -5.10 7.91 -10.71
CA ARG A 105 -4.66 6.64 -11.30
C ARG A 105 -3.67 5.89 -10.43
N LEU A 106 -2.71 6.60 -9.85
CA LEU A 106 -1.72 6.03 -8.92
C LEU A 106 -2.39 5.47 -7.67
N ARG A 107 -3.36 6.18 -7.09
CA ARG A 107 -4.09 5.73 -5.91
C ARG A 107 -4.96 4.51 -6.20
N LEU A 108 -5.68 4.51 -7.32
CA LEU A 108 -6.46 3.34 -7.77
C LEU A 108 -5.55 2.12 -8.03
N GLN A 109 -4.40 2.32 -8.66
CA GLN A 109 -3.41 1.25 -8.86
C GLN A 109 -2.90 0.70 -7.52
N GLY A 110 -2.53 1.58 -6.58
CA GLY A 110 -2.07 1.18 -5.25
C GLY A 110 -3.14 0.43 -4.45
N LEU A 111 -4.39 0.89 -4.50
CA LEU A 111 -5.51 0.24 -3.82
C LEU A 111 -5.83 -1.14 -4.40
N GLY A 112 -5.72 -1.34 -5.72
CA GLY A 112 -6.04 -2.61 -6.36
C GLY A 112 -4.89 -3.60 -6.43
N HIS A 113 -3.67 -3.12 -6.63
CA HIS A 113 -2.52 -3.96 -6.98
C HIS A 113 -1.28 -3.71 -6.14
N GLY A 114 -1.33 -2.72 -5.23
CA GLY A 114 -0.21 -2.34 -4.38
C GLY A 114 0.33 -3.49 -3.52
N ARG A 115 1.48 -3.25 -2.87
CA ARG A 115 2.06 -4.21 -1.90
C ARG A 115 1.07 -4.64 -0.83
N HIS A 116 0.23 -3.69 -0.41
CA HIS A 116 -0.85 -3.84 0.54
C HIS A 116 -2.12 -3.25 -0.10
N PRO A 117 -2.88 -4.03 -0.87
CA PRO A 117 -4.13 -3.58 -1.47
C PRO A 117 -5.11 -3.08 -0.39
N GLY A 118 -5.93 -2.11 -0.76
CA GLY A 118 -6.96 -1.59 0.13
C GLY A 118 -8.14 -2.55 0.26
N PRO A 119 -8.99 -2.38 1.28
CA PRO A 119 -10.27 -3.10 1.36
C PRO A 119 -11.17 -2.75 0.16
N ASP A 120 -11.99 -3.71 -0.28
CA ASP A 120 -12.84 -3.55 -1.48
C ASP A 120 -13.73 -2.31 -1.42
N ARG A 121 -14.39 -2.04 -0.29
CA ARG A 121 -15.19 -0.82 -0.07
C ARG A 121 -14.43 0.49 -0.35
N VAL A 122 -13.13 0.52 -0.07
CA VAL A 122 -12.30 1.71 -0.32
C VAL A 122 -12.00 1.80 -1.81
N LEU A 123 -11.68 0.67 -2.46
CA LEU A 123 -11.47 0.64 -3.90
C LEU A 123 -12.75 1.02 -4.66
N GLU A 124 -13.93 0.57 -4.22
CA GLU A 124 -15.23 0.93 -4.76
C GLU A 124 -15.51 2.43 -4.64
N LEU A 125 -15.29 3.01 -3.45
CA LEU A 125 -15.41 4.46 -3.24
C LEU A 125 -14.52 5.25 -4.20
N TRP A 126 -13.25 4.86 -4.32
CA TRP A 126 -12.32 5.54 -5.22
C TRP A 126 -12.70 5.38 -6.69
N ARG A 127 -13.22 4.22 -7.10
CA ARG A 127 -13.70 4.00 -8.48
C ARG A 127 -14.93 4.84 -8.77
N ALA A 128 -15.90 4.88 -7.85
CA ALA A 128 -17.11 5.69 -7.98
C ALA A 128 -16.77 7.19 -8.06
N ALA A 129 -15.89 7.67 -7.17
CA ALA A 129 -15.48 9.07 -7.16
C ALA A 129 -14.66 9.44 -8.42
N PHE A 130 -13.80 8.54 -8.91
CA PHE A 130 -13.05 8.76 -10.15
C PHE A 130 -13.94 8.77 -11.39
N ALA A 131 -15.05 8.02 -11.39
CA ALA A 131 -15.99 7.99 -12.51
C ALA A 131 -16.76 9.32 -12.66
N GLU A 132 -16.90 10.10 -11.59
CA GLU A 132 -17.57 11.39 -11.58
C GLU A 132 -16.66 12.51 -12.15
N PRO A 133 -17.02 13.14 -13.29
CA PRO A 133 -16.19 14.16 -13.92
C PRO A 133 -15.86 15.37 -13.04
N ARG A 134 -16.79 15.83 -12.18
CA ARG A 134 -16.56 16.99 -11.31
C ARG A 134 -15.51 16.68 -10.24
N LEU A 135 -15.54 15.49 -9.66
CA LEU A 135 -14.57 15.05 -8.64
C LEU A 135 -13.23 14.68 -9.24
N ARG A 136 -13.21 14.07 -10.43
CA ARG A 136 -11.97 13.71 -11.13
C ARG A 136 -11.05 14.91 -11.44
N ARG A 137 -11.63 16.12 -11.55
CA ARG A 137 -10.88 17.37 -11.73
C ARG A 137 -10.22 17.88 -10.44
N LEU A 138 -10.70 17.44 -9.27
CA LEU A 138 -10.16 17.81 -7.98
C LEU A 138 -9.02 16.87 -7.58
N TYR A 139 -8.12 17.37 -6.74
CA TYR A 139 -7.07 16.57 -6.15
C TYR A 139 -7.65 15.70 -5.02
N PRO A 140 -7.59 14.35 -5.13
CA PRO A 140 -8.13 13.48 -4.11
C PRO A 140 -7.16 13.37 -2.94
N ILE A 141 -7.65 13.53 -1.73
CA ILE A 141 -6.87 13.38 -0.50
C ILE A 141 -7.49 12.29 0.34
N SER A 142 -6.63 11.46 0.94
CA SER A 142 -7.10 10.39 1.80
C SER A 142 -6.21 10.17 3.01
N SER A 143 -6.88 9.99 4.14
CA SER A 143 -6.32 9.67 5.45
C SER A 143 -7.24 8.62 6.08
N HIS A 144 -6.65 7.54 6.62
CA HIS A 144 -7.40 6.43 7.23
C HIS A 144 -8.54 5.88 6.33
N HIS A 145 -8.31 5.82 5.02
CA HIS A 145 -9.27 5.45 3.97
C HIS A 145 -10.41 6.44 3.70
N ASN A 146 -10.56 7.50 4.48
CA ASN A 146 -11.50 8.56 4.18
C ASN A 146 -11.07 9.28 2.89
N LEU A 147 -12.03 9.83 2.16
CA LEU A 147 -11.81 10.53 0.91
C LEU A 147 -12.42 11.93 0.99
N TRP A 148 -11.62 12.93 0.63
CA TRP A 148 -12.06 14.32 0.47
C TRP A 148 -11.22 14.97 -0.64
N PHE A 149 -11.56 16.20 -1.01
CA PHE A 149 -11.06 16.82 -2.23
C PHE A 149 -10.48 18.20 -1.98
N SER A 150 -9.49 18.57 -2.78
CA SER A 150 -8.86 19.89 -2.77
C SER A 150 -8.73 20.42 -4.20
N THR A 151 -8.78 21.75 -4.35
CA THR A 151 -8.41 22.45 -5.59
C THR A 151 -6.89 22.60 -5.70
N GLY A 152 -6.19 22.71 -4.57
CA GLY A 152 -4.73 22.75 -4.49
C GLY A 152 -4.09 21.37 -4.65
N LEU A 153 -2.96 21.32 -5.34
CA LEU A 153 -2.17 20.10 -5.61
C LEU A 153 -1.13 19.78 -4.52
N GLY A 154 -1.00 20.65 -3.51
CA GLY A 154 -0.02 20.53 -2.45
C GLY A 154 -0.47 21.22 -1.16
N PRO A 155 0.24 20.99 -0.05
CA PRO A 155 -0.09 21.61 1.23
C PRO A 155 0.17 23.14 1.23
N PRO A 156 -0.61 23.93 1.99
CA PRO A 156 -1.78 23.49 2.77
C PRO A 156 -2.96 23.15 1.86
N TYR A 157 -3.61 22.02 2.14
CA TYR A 157 -4.74 21.56 1.34
C TYR A 157 -6.03 22.24 1.82
N GLU A 158 -6.78 22.80 0.88
CA GLU A 158 -8.08 23.42 1.15
C GLU A 158 -9.19 22.45 0.77
N SER A 159 -10.02 22.08 1.74
CA SER A 159 -11.08 21.11 1.50
C SER A 159 -12.23 21.73 0.71
N VAL A 160 -12.64 21.05 -0.36
CA VAL A 160 -13.81 21.38 -1.18
C VAL A 160 -14.84 20.28 -1.07
N GLY A 161 -16.05 20.65 -0.64
CA GLY A 161 -17.15 19.71 -0.43
C GLY A 161 -17.00 18.88 0.84
N LEU A 162 -17.59 17.68 0.80
CA LEU A 162 -17.76 16.80 1.96
C LEU A 162 -16.65 15.74 2.06
N LEU A 163 -16.45 15.23 3.28
CA LEU A 163 -15.66 14.03 3.57
C LEU A 163 -16.54 12.79 3.43
N ILE A 164 -16.02 11.76 2.78
CA ILE A 164 -16.63 10.43 2.70
C ILE A 164 -15.81 9.45 3.55
N VAL A 165 -16.46 8.75 4.47
CA VAL A 165 -15.88 7.79 5.42
C VAL A 165 -16.42 6.39 5.10
N PRO A 166 -15.60 5.48 4.57
CA PRO A 166 -16.02 4.09 4.36
C PRO A 166 -15.92 3.28 5.66
N HIS A 167 -17.04 2.74 6.13
CA HIS A 167 -17.12 1.94 7.34
C HIS A 167 -16.83 0.45 7.09
N SER A 168 -16.35 -0.26 8.12
CA SER A 168 -16.01 -1.68 8.00
C SER A 168 -17.21 -2.59 7.71
N ASP A 169 -18.42 -2.14 8.00
CA ASP A 169 -19.68 -2.84 7.70
C ASP A 169 -20.14 -2.70 6.25
N GLY A 170 -19.39 -1.96 5.43
CA GLY A 170 -19.70 -1.72 4.01
C GLY A 170 -20.54 -0.47 3.75
N THR A 171 -21.01 0.23 4.78
CA THR A 171 -21.71 1.51 4.65
C THR A 171 -20.74 2.68 4.50
N TYR A 172 -21.28 3.84 4.13
CA TYR A 172 -20.52 5.08 3.96
C TYR A 172 -21.19 6.20 4.72
N GLU A 173 -20.41 6.98 5.46
CA GLU A 173 -20.86 8.23 6.07
C GLU A 173 -20.30 9.40 5.27
N VAL A 174 -21.18 10.31 4.87
CA VAL A 174 -20.83 11.57 4.23
C VAL A 174 -21.06 12.68 5.23
N ARG A 175 -20.03 13.47 5.52
CA ARG A 175 -20.12 14.54 6.52
C ARG A 175 -19.18 15.69 6.22
N TYR A 176 -19.34 16.75 6.98
CA TYR A 176 -18.45 17.89 6.94
C TYR A 176 -16.98 17.51 7.19
N HIS A 177 -16.08 18.01 6.35
CA HIS A 177 -14.64 17.96 6.59
C HIS A 177 -14.21 19.19 7.39
N ARG A 178 -13.55 18.99 8.54
CA ARG A 178 -13.05 20.10 9.36
C ARG A 178 -12.09 20.97 8.53
N GLY A 179 -12.45 22.24 8.31
CA GLY A 179 -11.66 23.22 7.56
C GLY A 179 -12.29 23.78 6.29
N SER A 180 -13.54 23.44 5.96
CA SER A 180 -14.24 23.95 4.77
C SER A 180 -15.43 24.85 5.14
N SER A 181 -15.21 26.08 5.62
CA SER A 181 -16.29 26.92 6.17
C SER A 181 -17.51 27.12 5.25
N ALA A 182 -17.33 27.06 3.93
CA ALA A 182 -18.41 27.20 2.94
C ALA A 182 -19.35 25.98 2.83
N VAL A 183 -18.96 24.80 3.34
CA VAL A 183 -19.72 23.54 3.15
C VAL A 183 -20.56 23.17 4.37
N ALA A 184 -20.33 23.81 5.52
CA ALA A 184 -21.07 23.53 6.75
C ALA A 184 -22.59 23.75 6.61
N GLU A 185 -23.03 24.61 5.70
CA GLU A 185 -24.44 24.90 5.44
C GLU A 185 -25.13 23.85 4.54
N ALA A 186 -24.37 23.11 3.72
CA ALA A 186 -24.92 22.17 2.74
C ALA A 186 -25.33 20.82 3.36
N LEU A 187 -24.76 20.46 4.51
CA LEU A 187 -25.03 19.20 5.20
C LEU A 187 -24.86 19.38 6.71
N PRO A 188 -25.92 19.83 7.43
CA PRO A 188 -25.81 20.14 8.86
C PRO A 188 -25.56 18.89 9.71
N GLU A 189 -26.03 17.72 9.26
CA GLU A 189 -25.86 16.44 9.93
C GLU A 189 -25.20 15.40 9.00
N PRO A 190 -24.39 14.45 9.52
CA PRO A 190 -23.85 13.34 8.75
C PRO A 190 -24.95 12.51 8.06
N VAL A 191 -24.70 12.08 6.84
CA VAL A 191 -25.60 11.23 6.06
C VAL A 191 -24.96 9.86 5.85
N ALA A 192 -25.61 8.81 6.36
CA ALA A 192 -25.20 7.42 6.12
C ALA A 192 -25.90 6.87 4.87
N VAL A 193 -25.17 6.17 4.03
CA VAL A 193 -25.65 5.54 2.80
C VAL A 193 -25.06 4.14 2.62
N ALA A 194 -25.73 3.31 1.83
CA ALA A 194 -25.37 1.90 1.68
C ALA A 194 -24.29 1.68 0.62
N THR A 195 -24.13 2.60 -0.34
CA THR A 195 -23.24 2.39 -1.50
C THR A 195 -22.25 3.54 -1.72
N ALA A 196 -21.12 3.21 -2.34
CA ALA A 196 -20.12 4.19 -2.77
C ALA A 196 -20.69 5.22 -3.76
N ALA A 197 -21.59 4.79 -4.65
CA ALA A 197 -22.21 5.64 -5.64
C ALA A 197 -23.13 6.69 -5.00
N GLU A 198 -23.96 6.28 -4.01
CA GLU A 198 -24.79 7.20 -3.24
C GLU A 198 -23.93 8.20 -2.46
N ALA A 199 -22.84 7.73 -1.83
CA ALA A 199 -21.94 8.60 -1.07
C ALA A 199 -21.30 9.68 -1.95
N VAL A 200 -20.87 9.29 -3.15
CA VAL A 200 -20.35 10.20 -4.17
C VAL A 200 -21.43 11.17 -4.64
N ALA A 201 -22.66 10.71 -4.89
CA ALA A 201 -23.76 11.58 -5.30
C ALA A 201 -24.06 12.67 -4.26
N VAL A 202 -24.09 12.31 -2.96
CA VAL A 202 -24.25 13.28 -1.87
C VAL A 202 -23.09 14.29 -1.85
N ALA A 203 -21.85 13.82 -1.97
CA ALA A 203 -20.67 14.69 -1.99
C ALA A 203 -20.68 15.67 -3.18
N VAL A 204 -21.11 15.21 -4.36
CA VAL A 204 -21.20 16.01 -5.59
C VAL A 204 -22.28 17.08 -5.51
N ALA A 205 -23.43 16.74 -4.91
CA ALA A 205 -24.52 17.68 -4.70
C ALA A 205 -24.10 18.85 -3.80
N ALA A 206 -23.18 18.59 -2.86
CA ALA A 206 -22.64 19.61 -1.94
C ALA A 206 -21.41 20.36 -2.49
N LEU A 207 -20.92 20.03 -3.70
CA LEU A 207 -19.82 20.79 -4.30
C LEU A 207 -20.30 22.19 -4.70
N PRO A 208 -19.45 23.23 -4.52
CA PRO A 208 -19.79 24.56 -5.00
C PRO A 208 -20.07 24.55 -6.51
N PRO A 209 -20.94 25.45 -6.99
CA PRO A 209 -21.15 25.64 -8.41
C PRO A 209 -19.80 25.95 -9.08
N GLN A 210 -19.56 25.31 -10.23
CA GLN A 210 -18.37 25.63 -11.02
C GLN A 210 -18.53 27.06 -11.53
N ALA A 211 -17.52 27.92 -11.35
CA ALA A 211 -17.51 29.21 -12.02
C ALA A 211 -17.53 28.98 -13.55
N PRO A 212 -18.27 29.81 -14.31
CA PRO A 212 -18.40 29.67 -15.76
C PRO A 212 -17.06 29.77 -16.51
#